data_AF-E9HYA0-F1
#
_entry.id   AF-E9HYA0-F1
#
_cell.length_a   1.000
_cell.length_b   1.000
_cell.length_c   1.000
_cell.angle_alpha   90.00
_cell.angle_beta   90.00
_cell.angle_gamma   90.00
#
_symmetry.space_group_name_H-M   'P 1'
#
loop_
_entity.id
_entity.type
_entity.pdbx_description
1 polymer ?
#
loop_
_entity_poly.entity_id
_entity_poly.type
_entity_poly.pdbx_seq_one_letter_code
_entity_poly.pdbx_strand_id
1 'polypeptide(L)'
;IKEAYRAYIKYATRSRSGFENWDQVEQRLRGQYNVRQLFWLGDANVWCQKSRPESLKLRILTGAHSPSRFRVRGPYANMPKFASDYNCPLGSAMNPVQKCAVW
;
A
#
# COMPACT_ATOMS: atom_id res chain seq x y z
N ILE A 1 0.32 -7.54 -4.15
CA ILE A 1 -0.43 -6.34 -3.70
C ILE A 1 -1.61 -5.99 -4.61
N LYS A 2 -1.45 -5.93 -5.95
CA LYS A 2 -2.52 -5.61 -6.91
C LYS A 2 -3.75 -6.52 -6.77
N GLU A 3 -3.56 -7.83 -6.81
CA GLU A 3 -4.67 -8.80 -6.67
C GLU A 3 -5.29 -8.76 -5.28
N ALA A 4 -4.49 -8.60 -4.23
CA ALA A 4 -4.99 -8.43 -2.87
C ALA A 4 -5.89 -7.17 -2.75
N TYR A 5 -5.48 -6.04 -3.33
CA TYR A 5 -6.30 -4.82 -3.35
C TYR A 5 -7.61 -5.04 -4.12
N ARG A 6 -7.56 -5.70 -5.29
CA ARG A 6 -8.75 -6.03 -6.09
C ARG A 6 -9.73 -6.90 -5.30
N ALA A 7 -9.23 -7.95 -4.63
CA ALA A 7 -10.02 -8.82 -3.79
C ALA A 7 -10.63 -8.05 -2.61
N TYR A 8 -9.83 -7.22 -1.95
CA TYR A 8 -10.28 -6.39 -0.82
C TYR A 8 -11.40 -5.43 -1.22
N ILE A 9 -11.26 -4.69 -2.32
CA ILE A 9 -12.31 -3.78 -2.78
C ILE A 9 -13.57 -4.56 -3.20
N LYS A 10 -13.43 -5.71 -3.86
CA LYS A 10 -14.57 -6.57 -4.20
C LYS A 10 -15.31 -7.05 -2.96
N TYR A 11 -14.58 -7.44 -1.91
CA TYR A 11 -15.15 -7.78 -0.62
C TYR A 11 -15.82 -6.56 0.03
N ALA A 12 -15.10 -5.45 0.16
CA ALA A 12 -15.59 -4.25 0.84
C ALA A 12 -16.86 -3.66 0.21
N THR A 13 -16.95 -3.66 -1.12
CA THR A 13 -18.12 -3.16 -1.87
C THR A 13 -19.33 -4.10 -1.79
N ARG A 14 -19.12 -5.42 -1.73
CA ARG A 14 -20.21 -6.40 -1.54
C ARG A 14 -20.74 -6.40 -0.10
N SER A 15 -19.87 -6.12 0.86
CA SER A 15 -20.19 -6.10 2.28
C SER A 15 -20.89 -4.82 2.76
N ARG A 16 -21.42 -3.96 1.86
CA ARG A 16 -22.39 -2.92 2.28
C ARG A 16 -23.61 -3.49 3.03
N SER A 17 -23.85 -4.80 2.92
CA SER A 17 -24.85 -5.57 3.68
C SER A 17 -24.24 -6.74 4.48
N GLY A 18 -22.92 -6.77 4.71
CA GLY A 18 -22.19 -7.85 5.39
C GLY A 18 -21.73 -7.48 6.81
N PHE A 19 -21.17 -8.46 7.53
CA PHE A 19 -20.87 -8.54 8.99
C PHE A 19 -20.23 -7.31 9.68
N GLU A 20 -19.57 -6.39 8.95
CA GLU A 20 -19.11 -5.11 9.48
C GLU A 20 -19.51 -3.96 8.55
N ASN A 21 -20.18 -2.96 9.10
CA ASN A 21 -20.45 -1.72 8.38
C ASN A 21 -19.14 -0.93 8.25
N TRP A 22 -18.63 -0.80 7.02
CA TRP A 22 -17.40 -0.07 6.72
C TRP A 22 -17.43 1.39 7.17
N ASP A 23 -18.60 2.03 7.19
CA ASP A 23 -18.74 3.39 7.73
C ASP A 23 -18.42 3.42 9.24
N GLN A 24 -18.77 2.36 9.97
CA GLN A 24 -18.41 2.22 11.39
C GLN A 24 -16.91 1.97 11.57
N VAL A 25 -16.25 1.24 10.66
CA VAL A 25 -14.80 1.02 10.70
C VAL A 25 -14.05 2.34 10.48
N GLU A 26 -14.46 3.14 9.50
CA GLU A 26 -13.88 4.46 9.25
C GLU A 26 -14.10 5.41 10.45
N GLN A 27 -15.29 5.37 11.07
CA GLN A 27 -15.59 6.12 12.29
C GLN A 27 -14.73 5.70 13.49
N ARG A 28 -14.45 4.40 13.68
CA ARG A 28 -13.54 3.90 14.74
C ARG A 28 -12.13 4.45 14.60
N LEU A 29 -11.69 4.71 13.38
CA LEU A 29 -10.38 5.31 13.07
C LEU A 29 -10.45 6.84 12.96
N ARG A 30 -11.48 7.45 13.57
CA ARG A 30 -11.70 8.90 13.65
C ARG A 30 -11.75 9.57 12.27
N GLY A 31 -12.16 8.83 11.23
CA GLY A 31 -12.28 9.35 9.87
C GLY A 31 -10.98 9.82 9.22
N GLN A 32 -9.81 9.52 9.79
CA GLN A 32 -8.53 9.96 9.22
C GLN A 32 -8.19 9.24 7.92
N TYR A 33 -8.66 8.00 7.78
CA TYR A 33 -8.45 7.17 6.60
C TYR A 33 -9.73 6.44 6.23
N ASN A 34 -10.04 6.41 4.93
CA ASN A 34 -11.10 5.56 4.40
C ASN A 34 -10.62 4.11 4.23
N VAL A 35 -11.56 3.18 4.02
CA VAL A 35 -11.32 1.75 3.82
C VAL A 35 -10.24 1.46 2.78
N ARG A 36 -10.20 2.21 1.68
CA ARG A 36 -9.19 2.01 0.62
C ARG A 36 -7.80 2.40 1.10
N GLN A 37 -7.69 3.53 1.81
CA GLN A 37 -6.44 4.00 2.39
C GLN A 37 -5.93 3.05 3.49
N LEU A 38 -6.83 2.48 4.29
CA LEU A 38 -6.48 1.53 5.35
C LEU A 38 -5.85 0.24 4.81
N PHE A 39 -6.28 -0.24 3.64
CA PHE A 39 -5.63 -1.38 3.00
C PHE A 39 -4.13 -1.12 2.78
N TRP A 40 -3.80 0.03 2.19
CA TRP A 40 -2.42 0.41 1.89
C TRP A 40 -1.61 0.65 3.16
N LEU A 41 -2.21 1.31 4.16
CA LEU A 41 -1.56 1.53 5.44
C LEU A 41 -1.26 0.22 6.18
N GLY A 42 -2.22 -0.71 6.17
CA GLY A 42 -2.06 -2.04 6.76
C GLY A 42 -0.94 -2.84 6.09
N ASP A 43 -0.92 -2.90 4.76
CA ASP A 43 0.15 -3.58 4.01
C ASP A 43 1.52 -2.90 4.22
N ALA A 44 1.58 -1.58 4.25
CA ALA A 44 2.83 -0.85 4.49
C ALA A 44 3.39 -1.12 5.89
N ASN A 45 2.53 -1.24 6.91
CA ASN A 45 2.93 -1.50 8.28
C ASN A 45 3.61 -2.88 8.46
N VAL A 46 3.28 -3.87 7.63
CA VAL A 46 3.98 -5.17 7.62
C VAL A 46 5.47 -5.02 7.30
N TRP A 47 5.83 -3.99 6.53
CA TRP A 47 7.20 -3.73 6.10
C TRP A 47 7.95 -2.71 6.98
N CYS A 48 7.35 -2.24 8.08
CA CYS A 48 7.99 -1.34 9.02
C CYS A 48 9.23 -1.99 9.64
N GLN A 49 10.41 -1.50 9.24
CA GLN A 49 11.70 -2.02 9.71
C GLN A 49 12.73 -0.90 9.82
N LYS A 50 13.54 -0.95 10.87
CA LYS A 50 14.80 -0.20 10.99
C LYS A 50 15.97 -1.19 10.96
N SER A 51 17.00 -0.88 10.17
CA SER A 51 18.19 -1.73 10.03
C SER A 51 19.43 -0.93 10.41
N ARG A 52 20.44 -1.59 10.98
CA ARG A 52 21.77 -1.01 11.15
C ARG A 52 22.41 -0.75 9.78
N PRO A 53 23.22 0.31 9.60
CA PRO A 53 23.83 0.64 8.30
C PRO A 53 24.64 -0.52 7.70
N GLU A 54 25.38 -1.26 8.53
CA GLU A 54 26.24 -2.38 8.13
C GLU A 54 25.39 -3.55 7.61
N SER A 55 24.31 -3.88 8.34
CA SER A 55 23.35 -4.92 7.93
C SER A 55 22.62 -4.53 6.65
N LEU A 56 22.26 -3.25 6.49
CA LEU A 56 21.63 -2.76 5.26
C LEU A 56 22.60 -2.86 4.07
N LYS A 57 23.87 -2.49 4.25
CA LYS A 57 24.91 -2.61 3.22
C LYS A 57 25.08 -4.06 2.79
N LEU A 58 25.21 -4.99 3.74
CA LEU A 58 25.31 -6.41 3.44
C LEU A 58 24.08 -6.90 2.67
N ARG A 59 22.86 -6.57 3.15
CA ARG A 59 21.61 -6.97 2.51
C ARG A 59 21.45 -6.42 1.09
N ILE A 60 21.97 -5.23 0.80
CA ILE A 60 21.97 -4.67 -0.57
C ILE A 60 22.88 -5.47 -1.50
N LEU A 61 24.03 -5.95 -0.99
CA LEU A 61 25.02 -6.65 -1.81
C LEU A 61 24.70 -8.14 -2.02
N THR A 62 24.11 -8.79 -1.03
CA THR A 62 23.91 -10.26 -1.03
C THR A 62 22.45 -10.69 -1.01
N GLY A 63 21.52 -9.78 -0.69
CA GLY A 63 20.11 -10.10 -0.54
C GLY A 63 19.38 -10.16 -1.88
N ALA A 64 18.52 -11.17 -2.04
CA ALA A 64 17.64 -11.30 -3.21
C ALA A 64 16.43 -10.34 -3.18
N HIS A 65 16.16 -9.70 -2.03
CA HIS A 65 14.98 -8.86 -1.83
C HIS A 65 15.36 -7.40 -1.63
N SER A 66 14.59 -6.50 -2.25
CA SER A 66 14.69 -5.07 -2.01
C SER A 66 14.50 -4.73 -0.52
N PRO A 67 15.20 -3.72 0.02
CA PRO A 67 14.97 -3.27 1.39
C PRO A 67 13.51 -2.86 1.63
N SER A 68 13.01 -3.06 2.85
CA SER A 68 11.58 -2.98 3.18
C SER A 68 10.91 -1.67 2.75
N ARG A 69 11.57 -0.51 2.93
CA ARG A 69 11.05 0.79 2.47
C ARG A 69 10.76 0.83 0.96
N PHE A 70 11.55 0.12 0.16
CA PHE A 70 11.39 0.05 -1.30
C PHE A 70 10.37 -1.02 -1.71
N ARG A 71 10.10 -2.01 -0.87
CA ARG A 71 9.00 -2.98 -1.05
C ARG A 71 7.62 -2.33 -0.86
N VAL A 72 7.56 -1.20 -0.16
CA VAL A 72 6.37 -0.35 -0.08
C VAL A 72 6.36 0.65 -1.24
N ARG A 73 7.36 1.54 -1.30
CA ARG A 73 7.35 2.68 -2.23
C ARG A 73 7.31 2.26 -3.70
N GLY A 74 8.08 1.24 -4.09
CA GLY A 74 8.18 0.80 -5.49
C GLY A 74 6.85 0.27 -6.04
N PRO A 75 6.26 -0.77 -5.44
CA PRO A 75 4.95 -1.27 -5.87
C PRO A 75 3.85 -0.23 -5.80
N TYR A 76 3.85 0.65 -4.80
CA TYR A 76 2.77 1.64 -4.62
C TYR A 76 2.83 2.74 -5.68
N ALA A 77 4.03 3.24 -6.01
CA ALA A 77 4.22 4.21 -7.09
C ALA A 77 3.77 3.67 -8.46
N ASN A 78 3.91 2.34 -8.65
CA ASN A 78 3.46 1.64 -9.86
C ASN A 78 1.96 1.30 -9.86
N MET A 79 1.21 1.60 -8.80
CA MET A 79 -0.22 1.28 -8.68
C MET A 79 -1.08 2.54 -8.88
N PRO A 80 -1.80 2.68 -10.01
CA PRO A 80 -2.72 3.81 -10.22
C PRO A 80 -3.79 3.93 -9.13
N LYS A 81 -4.23 2.81 -8.55
CA LYS A 81 -5.21 2.80 -7.47
C LYS A 81 -4.67 3.41 -6.17
N PHE A 82 -3.41 3.16 -5.82
CA PHE A 82 -2.79 3.82 -4.67
C PHE A 82 -2.76 5.33 -4.86
N ALA A 83 -2.29 5.79 -6.04
CA ALA A 83 -2.24 7.20 -6.36
C ALA A 83 -3.62 7.86 -6.31
N SER A 84 -4.67 7.18 -6.78
CA SER A 84 -6.05 7.65 -6.70
C SER A 84 -6.57 7.69 -5.25
N ASP A 85 -6.30 6.66 -4.45
CA ASP A 85 -6.82 6.58 -3.07
C ASP A 85 -6.19 7.64 -2.14
N TYR A 86 -4.97 8.08 -2.45
CA TYR A 86 -4.25 9.14 -1.72
C TYR A 86 -4.18 10.47 -2.47
N ASN A 87 -4.88 10.61 -3.60
CA ASN A 87 -4.88 11.83 -4.43
C ASN A 87 -3.46 12.34 -4.77
N CYS A 88 -2.54 11.44 -5.09
CA CYS A 88 -1.16 11.78 -5.43
C CYS A 88 -1.09 12.48 -6.79
N PRO A 89 -0.51 13.70 -6.90
CA PRO A 89 -0.38 14.41 -8.17
C PRO A 89 0.45 13.63 -9.19
N LEU A 90 0.07 13.69 -10.47
CA LEU A 90 0.85 13.07 -11.55
C LEU A 90 2.27 13.66 -11.58
N GLY A 91 3.29 12.80 -11.70
CA GLY A 91 4.70 13.19 -11.66
C GLY A 91 5.29 13.26 -10.25
N SER A 92 4.49 13.16 -9.19
CA SER A 92 5.02 13.02 -7.83
C SER A 92 5.76 11.70 -7.64
N ALA A 93 6.60 11.61 -6.60
CA ALA A 93 7.38 10.41 -6.30
C ALA A 93 6.54 9.14 -6.14
N MET A 94 5.29 9.28 -5.69
CA MET A 94 4.35 8.17 -5.50
C MET A 94 3.31 8.05 -6.63
N ASN A 95 3.40 8.90 -7.66
CA ASN A 95 2.61 8.78 -8.88
C ASN A 95 3.43 9.19 -10.12
N PRO A 96 4.51 8.46 -10.44
CA PRO A 96 5.30 8.72 -11.64
C PRO A 96 4.48 8.48 -12.91
N VAL A 97 4.83 9.19 -13.98
CA VAL A 97 4.18 9.09 -15.31
C VAL A 97 4.38 7.68 -15.90
N GLN A 98 5.62 7.19 -15.85
CA GLN A 98 5.94 5.82 -16.29
C GLN A 98 5.75 4.86 -15.12
N LYS A 99 4.93 3.82 -15.33
CA LYS A 99 4.66 2.78 -14.33
C LYS A 99 4.98 1.41 -14.92
N CYS A 100 5.63 0.58 -14.12
CA CYS A 100 5.87 -0.82 -14.46
C CYS A 100 4.66 -1.68 -14.08
N ALA A 101 4.24 -2.56 -14.97
CA ALA A 101 3.21 -3.56 -14.70
C ALA A 101 3.64 -4.91 -15.29
N VAL A 102 3.39 -5.99 -14.55
CA VAL A 102 3.68 -7.35 -15.01
C VAL A 102 2.40 -8.18 -14.89
N TRP A 103 2.03 -8.50 -13.65
CA TRP A 103 0.83 -9.28 -13.30
C TRP A 103 -0.28 -8.38 -12.76
#